data_AF-A0AAD0W800-F1
#
_entry.id   AF-A0AAD0W800-F1
#
_cell.length_a   1.000
_cell.length_b   1.000
_cell.length_c   1.000
_cell.angle_alpha   90.00
_cell.angle_beta   90.00
_cell.angle_gamma   90.00
#
_symmetry.space_group_name_H-M   'P 1'
#
loop_
_entity.id
_entity.type
_entity.pdbx_description
1 polymer ?
#
loop_
_entity_poly.entity_id
_entity_poly.type
_entity_poly.pdbx_seq_one_letter_code
_entity_poly.pdbx_strand_id
1 'polypeptide(L)'
;MPRVKRGVTARARHKKILALAKGYRGRRKNVYRIAKQAVMKAGQYAYRDRRQKKRQFRQLWIARINAAARENGLPYSKFMNGLKKASIEIDRKVLADLAVFDKPAFAQIVEKAKASLAA
;
A
#
# COMPACT_ATOMS: atom_id res chain seq x y z
N MET A 1 34.18 42.60 9.40
CA MET A 1 33.18 41.68 8.82
C MET A 1 31.81 42.34 8.77
N PRO A 2 31.09 42.35 7.64
CA PRO A 2 29.76 42.97 7.55
C PRO A 2 28.68 42.13 8.24
N ARG A 3 27.80 42.79 9.03
CA ARG A 3 26.67 42.15 9.74
C ARG A 3 25.47 41.98 8.81
N VAL A 4 25.09 40.73 8.50
CA VAL A 4 23.91 40.42 7.67
C VAL A 4 22.66 40.19 8.53
N LYS A 5 21.55 40.87 8.22
CA LYS A 5 20.25 40.68 8.89
C LYS A 5 19.56 39.39 8.41
N ARG A 6 19.01 38.59 9.34
CA ARG A 6 18.45 37.24 9.07
C ARG A 6 16.92 37.17 8.92
N GLY A 7 16.22 38.30 8.99
CA GLY A 7 14.74 38.34 9.07
C GLY A 7 14.03 37.73 7.85
N VAL A 8 14.46 38.08 6.64
CA VAL A 8 13.85 37.62 5.38
C VAL A 8 14.02 36.10 5.20
N THR A 9 15.24 35.60 5.40
CA THR A 9 15.55 34.17 5.24
C THR A 9 14.87 33.31 6.31
N ALA A 10 14.80 33.79 7.55
CA ALA A 10 14.07 33.11 8.63
C ALA A 10 12.56 33.04 8.34
N ARG A 11 11.94 34.14 7.90
CA ARG A 11 10.51 34.19 7.56
C ARG A 11 10.17 33.23 6.42
N ALA A 12 10.98 33.17 5.38
CA ALA A 12 10.79 32.25 4.25
C ALA A 12 10.82 30.78 4.71
N ARG A 13 11.80 30.40 5.55
CA ARG A 13 11.90 29.05 6.13
C ARG A 13 10.68 28.68 6.98
N HIS A 14 10.21 29.60 7.82
CA HIS A 14 9.03 29.36 8.66
C HIS A 14 7.76 29.18 7.83
N LYS A 15 7.54 30.04 6.83
CA LYS A 15 6.40 29.93 5.92
C LYS A 15 6.38 28.60 5.15
N LYS A 16 7.54 28.10 4.69
CA LYS A 16 7.65 26.80 4.03
C LYS A 16 7.15 25.65 4.92
N ILE A 17 7.58 25.60 6.18
CA ILE A 17 7.15 24.54 7.12
C ILE A 17 5.67 24.66 7.45
N LEU A 18 5.15 25.86 7.69
CA LEU A 18 3.73 26.05 7.98
C LEU A 18 2.84 25.71 6.77
N ALA A 19 3.31 25.94 5.54
CA ALA A 19 2.62 25.51 4.33
C ALA A 19 2.50 23.98 4.25
N LEU A 20 3.56 23.24 4.61
CA LEU A 20 3.54 21.77 4.68
C LEU A 20 2.69 21.24 5.84
N ALA A 21 2.53 22.01 6.92
CA ALA A 21 1.76 21.65 8.10
C ALA A 21 0.26 22.01 8.00
N LYS A 22 -0.20 22.50 6.85
CA LYS A 22 -1.62 22.80 6.61
C LYS A 22 -2.48 21.55 6.86
N GLY A 23 -3.62 21.74 7.50
CA GLY A 23 -4.54 20.66 7.88
C GLY A 23 -4.19 19.92 9.19
N TYR A 24 -3.03 20.17 9.81
CA TYR A 24 -2.73 19.58 11.11
C TYR A 24 -3.61 20.15 12.23
N ARG A 25 -3.94 19.32 13.22
CA ARG A 25 -4.81 19.71 14.35
C ARG A 25 -4.08 20.58 15.38
N GLY A 26 -4.78 21.56 15.94
CA GLY A 26 -4.30 22.37 17.08
C GLY A 26 -3.04 23.16 16.76
N ARG A 27 -2.06 23.17 17.68
CA ARG A 27 -0.83 23.98 17.54
C ARG A 27 0.12 23.50 16.43
N ARG A 28 -0.10 22.30 15.89
CA ARG A 28 0.75 21.69 14.86
C ARG A 28 0.64 22.39 13.50
N LYS A 29 -0.42 23.18 13.25
CA LYS A 29 -0.61 23.93 12.00
C LYS A 29 -0.09 25.38 12.03
N ASN A 30 0.07 26.00 13.21
CA ASN A 30 0.34 27.44 13.33
C ASN A 30 1.62 27.78 14.13
N VAL A 31 2.08 26.94 15.06
CA VAL A 31 3.30 27.19 15.84
C VAL A 31 4.52 26.54 15.17
N TYR A 32 5.46 27.35 14.67
CA TYR A 32 6.61 26.85 13.87
C TYR A 32 7.40 25.71 14.53
N ARG A 33 7.73 25.82 15.83
CA ARG A 33 8.53 24.79 16.53
C ARG A 33 7.82 23.43 16.54
N ILE A 34 6.52 23.45 16.83
CA ILE A 34 5.67 22.26 16.88
C ILE A 34 5.40 21.72 15.46
N ALA A 35 5.12 22.62 14.51
CA ALA A 35 4.90 22.27 13.11
C ALA A 35 6.12 21.59 12.50
N LYS A 36 7.34 22.09 12.78
CA LYS A 36 8.58 21.48 12.31
C LYS A 36 8.71 20.02 12.78
N GLN A 37 8.49 19.76 14.07
CA GLN A 37 8.52 18.40 14.63
C GLN A 37 7.46 17.50 13.97
N ALA A 38 6.24 18.02 13.80
CA ALA A 38 5.15 17.30 13.18
C ALA A 38 5.44 16.93 11.71
N VAL A 39 5.95 17.87 10.91
CA VAL A 39 6.30 17.65 9.50
C VAL A 39 7.44 16.65 9.36
N MET A 40 8.47 16.72 10.21
CA MET A 40 9.57 15.75 10.20
C MET A 40 9.05 14.33 10.49
N LYS A 41 8.20 14.16 11.52
CA LYS A 41 7.59 12.86 11.85
C LYS A 41 6.69 12.35 10.73
N ALA A 42 5.91 13.23 10.10
CA ALA A 42 5.08 12.88 8.94
C ALA A 42 5.94 12.40 7.76
N GLY A 43 7.08 13.04 7.50
CA GLY A 43 8.02 12.60 6.47
C GLY A 43 8.59 11.20 6.72
N GLN A 44 8.97 10.90 7.97
CA GLN A 44 9.44 9.57 8.37
C GLN A 44 8.36 8.49 8.16
N TYR A 45 7.12 8.75 8.59
CA TYR A 45 6.01 7.83 8.38
C TYR A 45 5.68 7.68 6.89
N ALA A 46 5.64 8.76 6.11
CA ALA A 46 5.40 8.67 4.68
C ALA A 46 6.44 7.79 3.97
N TYR A 47 7.72 7.88 4.37
CA TYR A 47 8.77 7.02 3.82
C TYR A 47 8.56 5.55 4.17
N ARG A 48 8.34 5.25 5.47
CA ARG A 48 8.04 3.89 5.95
C ARG A 48 6.80 3.32 5.25
N ASP A 49 5.73 4.09 5.18
CA ASP A 49 4.42 3.65 4.74
C ASP A 49 4.36 3.44 3.22
N ARG A 50 5.21 4.10 2.42
CA ARG A 50 5.39 3.73 1.00
C ARG A 50 5.85 2.28 0.82
N ARG A 51 6.72 1.78 1.70
CA ARG A 51 7.16 0.38 1.70
C ARG A 51 6.07 -0.53 2.27
N GLN A 52 5.39 -0.10 3.33
CA GLN A 52 4.31 -0.85 3.97
C GLN A 52 3.08 -1.00 3.06
N LYS A 53 2.73 0.00 2.26
CA LYS A 53 1.62 -0.01 1.30
C LYS A 53 1.69 -1.24 0.39
N LYS A 54 2.87 -1.55 -0.14
CA LYS A 54 3.09 -2.75 -0.99
C LYS A 54 2.74 -4.06 -0.27
N ARG A 55 3.04 -4.15 1.04
CA ARG A 55 2.74 -5.32 1.88
C ARG A 55 1.24 -5.40 2.19
N GLN A 56 0.63 -4.27 2.55
CA GLN A 56 -0.81 -4.18 2.85
C GLN A 56 -1.66 -4.57 1.64
N PHE A 57 -1.34 -4.08 0.44
CA PHE A 57 -2.05 -4.47 -0.78
C PHE A 57 -1.89 -5.96 -1.08
N ARG A 58 -0.68 -6.51 -0.95
CA ARG A 58 -0.46 -7.94 -1.12
C ARG A 58 -1.27 -8.77 -0.12
N GLN A 59 -1.34 -8.35 1.14
CA GLN A 59 -2.17 -8.99 2.16
C GLN A 59 -3.66 -8.96 1.79
N LEU A 60 -4.15 -7.80 1.33
CA LEU A 60 -5.53 -7.65 0.88
C LEU A 60 -5.86 -8.56 -0.32
N TRP A 61 -4.96 -8.62 -1.31
CA TRP A 61 -5.13 -9.50 -2.47
C TRP A 61 -5.17 -10.98 -2.06
N ILE A 62 -4.30 -11.40 -1.16
CA ILE A 62 -4.32 -12.78 -0.62
C ILE A 62 -5.64 -13.06 0.08
N ALA A 63 -6.15 -12.13 0.89
CA ALA A 63 -7.42 -12.31 1.58
C ALA A 63 -8.60 -12.47 0.59
N ARG A 64 -8.65 -11.64 -0.46
CA ARG A 64 -9.66 -11.72 -1.52
C ARG A 64 -9.59 -13.04 -2.30
N ILE A 65 -8.39 -13.43 -2.74
CA ILE A 65 -8.19 -14.70 -3.44
C ILE A 65 -8.56 -15.88 -2.54
N ASN A 66 -8.21 -15.83 -1.26
CA ASN A 66 -8.52 -16.91 -0.32
C ASN A 66 -10.03 -17.08 -0.11
N ALA A 67 -10.79 -15.98 -0.05
CA ALA A 67 -12.24 -16.05 0.01
C ALA A 67 -12.81 -16.69 -1.26
N ALA A 68 -12.44 -16.19 -2.44
CA ALA A 68 -12.94 -16.71 -3.71
C ALA A 68 -12.50 -18.16 -3.99
N ALA A 69 -11.26 -18.53 -3.65
CA ALA A 69 -10.78 -19.90 -3.82
C ALA A 69 -11.55 -20.88 -2.93
N ARG A 70 -11.91 -20.47 -1.71
CA ARG A 70 -12.74 -21.28 -0.81
C ARG A 70 -14.17 -21.43 -1.30
N GLU A 71 -14.76 -20.39 -1.89
CA GLU A 71 -16.07 -20.51 -2.58
C GLU A 71 -16.02 -21.59 -3.67
N ASN A 72 -14.86 -21.77 -4.31
CA ASN A 72 -14.62 -22.80 -5.33
C ASN A 72 -14.03 -24.12 -4.76
N GLY A 73 -14.07 -24.32 -3.44
CA GLY A 73 -13.69 -25.57 -2.78
C GLY A 73 -12.18 -25.83 -2.63
N LEU A 74 -11.32 -24.81 -2.80
CA LEU A 74 -9.86 -24.97 -2.69
C LEU A 74 -9.25 -23.97 -1.70
N PRO A 75 -8.40 -24.41 -0.73
CA PRO A 75 -7.68 -23.47 0.12
C PRO A 75 -6.59 -22.74 -0.66
N TYR A 76 -6.33 -21.47 -0.31
CA TYR A 76 -5.37 -20.60 -1.01
C TYR A 76 -3.97 -21.22 -1.21
N SER A 77 -3.44 -21.95 -0.22
CA SER A 77 -2.12 -22.59 -0.33
C SER A 77 -2.07 -23.63 -1.45
N LYS A 78 -3.10 -24.49 -1.52
CA LYS A 78 -3.24 -25.48 -2.61
C LYS A 78 -3.46 -24.77 -3.94
N PHE A 79 -4.31 -23.74 -3.99
CA PHE A 79 -4.53 -22.96 -5.20
C PHE A 79 -3.24 -22.39 -5.78
N MET A 80 -2.43 -21.70 -4.97
CA MET A 80 -1.16 -21.14 -5.44
C MET A 80 -0.16 -22.20 -5.86
N ASN A 81 -0.16 -23.38 -5.22
CA ASN A 81 0.66 -24.50 -5.64
C ASN A 81 0.20 -25.05 -7.00
N GLY A 82 -1.10 -25.22 -7.20
CA GLY A 82 -1.69 -25.67 -8.45
C GLY A 82 -1.39 -24.73 -9.61
N LEU A 83 -1.50 -23.41 -9.40
CA LEU A 83 -1.10 -22.42 -10.40
C LEU A 83 0.38 -22.53 -10.80
N LYS A 84 1.26 -22.77 -9.83
CA LYS A 84 2.70 -22.93 -10.10
C LYS A 84 2.98 -24.22 -10.87
N LYS A 85 2.32 -25.33 -10.53
CA LYS A 85 2.40 -26.60 -11.27
C LYS A 85 1.86 -26.48 -12.70
N ALA A 86 0.81 -25.66 -12.88
CA ALA A 86 0.22 -25.37 -14.19
C ALA A 86 1.03 -24.37 -15.02
N SER A 87 2.18 -23.88 -14.52
CA SER A 87 2.98 -22.80 -15.13
C SER A 87 2.16 -21.52 -15.46
N ILE A 88 1.16 -21.21 -14.64
CA ILE A 88 0.34 -20.00 -14.78
C ILE A 88 0.97 -18.87 -13.96
N GLU A 89 1.67 -17.95 -14.63
CA GLU A 89 2.39 -16.84 -14.00
C GLU A 89 1.53 -15.56 -13.86
N ILE A 90 0.39 -15.66 -13.18
CA ILE A 90 -0.46 -14.48 -12.91
C ILE A 90 -0.12 -13.91 -11.53
N ASP A 91 0.01 -12.59 -11.46
CA ASP A 91 0.25 -11.90 -10.20
C ASP A 91 -1.00 -11.90 -9.30
N ARG A 92 -0.79 -11.64 -8.01
CA ARG A 92 -1.89 -11.63 -7.03
C ARG A 92 -2.82 -10.44 -7.20
N LYS A 93 -2.35 -9.36 -7.83
CA LYS A 93 -3.17 -8.17 -8.06
C LYS A 93 -4.27 -8.51 -9.06
N VAL A 94 -3.90 -9.07 -10.21
CA VAL A 94 -4.82 -9.47 -11.28
C VAL A 94 -5.71 -10.62 -10.81
N LEU A 95 -5.17 -11.63 -10.11
CA LEU A 95 -6.00 -12.70 -9.55
C LEU A 95 -7.06 -12.19 -8.57
N ALA A 96 -6.71 -11.23 -7.71
CA ALA A 96 -7.65 -10.64 -6.77
C ALA A 96 -8.69 -9.72 -7.46
N ASP A 97 -8.35 -9.17 -8.62
CA ASP A 97 -9.25 -8.35 -9.44
C ASP A 97 -10.28 -9.24 -10.14
N LEU A 98 -9.81 -10.29 -10.82
CA LEU A 98 -10.66 -11.31 -11.45
C LEU A 98 -11.59 -11.97 -10.43
N ALA A 99 -11.10 -12.31 -9.24
CA ALA A 99 -11.91 -12.88 -8.16
C ALA A 99 -13.12 -12.01 -7.77
N VAL A 100 -13.04 -10.69 -7.96
CA VAL A 100 -14.10 -9.73 -7.61
C VAL A 100 -14.98 -9.40 -8.80
N PHE A 101 -14.38 -9.11 -9.95
CA PHE A 101 -15.09 -8.58 -11.12
C PHE A 101 -15.58 -9.67 -12.10
N ASP A 102 -14.88 -10.79 -12.18
CA ASP A 102 -15.21 -11.89 -13.11
C ASP A 102 -15.07 -13.25 -12.42
N LYS A 103 -16.10 -13.57 -11.63
CA LYS A 103 -16.19 -14.86 -10.92
C LYS A 103 -16.14 -16.06 -11.87
N PRO A 104 -16.84 -16.07 -13.03
CA PRO A 104 -16.74 -17.17 -14.00
C PRO A 104 -15.30 -17.42 -14.48
N ALA A 105 -14.56 -16.38 -14.87
CA ALA A 105 -13.17 -16.54 -15.29
C ALA A 105 -12.28 -17.05 -14.15
N PHE A 106 -12.48 -16.54 -12.93
CA PHE A 106 -11.74 -17.01 -11.76
C PHE A 106 -12.02 -18.50 -11.47
N ALA A 107 -13.27 -18.96 -11.60
CA ALA A 107 -13.62 -20.37 -11.43
C ALA A 107 -12.89 -21.28 -12.42
N GLN A 108 -12.81 -20.88 -13.70
CA GLN A 108 -12.04 -21.64 -14.70
C GLN A 108 -10.55 -21.76 -14.34
N ILE A 109 -9.96 -20.71 -13.78
CA ILE A 109 -8.58 -20.72 -13.31
C ILE A 109 -8.41 -21.69 -12.12
N VAL A 110 -9.39 -21.73 -11.21
CA VAL A 110 -9.40 -22.67 -10.08
C VAL A 110 -9.49 -24.11 -10.57
N GLU A 111 -10.33 -24.40 -11.57
CA GLU A 111 -10.42 -25.74 -12.14
C GLU A 111 -9.13 -26.18 -12.83
N LYS A 112 -8.46 -25.29 -13.59
CA LYS A 112 -7.12 -25.56 -14.13
C LYS A 112 -6.11 -25.85 -13.01
N ALA A 113 -6.14 -25.08 -11.93
CA ALA A 113 -5.25 -25.31 -10.79
C ALA A 113 -5.55 -26.63 -10.07
N LYS A 114 -6.82 -27.07 -9.98
CA LYS A 114 -7.21 -28.38 -9.43
C LYS A 114 -6.70 -29.52 -10.30
N ALA A 115 -6.87 -29.43 -11.62
CA ALA A 115 -6.41 -30.45 -12.56
C ALA A 115 -4.90 -30.69 -12.44
N SER A 116 -4.10 -29.62 -12.34
CA SER A 116 -2.65 -29.71 -12.15
C SER A 116 -2.21 -30.14 -10.75
N LEU A 117 -3.11 -30.19 -9.76
CA LEU A 117 -2.80 -30.75 -8.43
C LEU A 117 -3.06 -32.25 -8.36
N ALA A 118 -4.02 -32.75 -9.14
CA ALA A 118 -4.32 -34.17 -9.25
C ALA A 118 -3.27 -34.93 -10.09
N ALA A 119 -2.57 -34.20 -10.96
CA ALA A 119 -1.34 -34.63 -11.63
C ALA A 119 -0.09 -34.46 -10.73
#